data_AF-W1XL49-F1
#
_entry.id   AF-W1XL49-F1
#
_cell.length_a   1.000
_cell.length_b   1.000
_cell.length_c   1.000
_cell.angle_alpha   90.00
_cell.angle_beta   90.00
_cell.angle_gamma   90.00
#
_symmetry.space_group_name_H-M   'P 1'
#
loop_
_entity.id
_entity.type
_entity.pdbx_description
1 polymer ?
#
loop_
_entity_poly.entity_id
_entity_poly.type
_entity_poly.pdbx_seq_one_letter_code
_entity_poly.pdbx_strand_id
1 'polypeptide(L)' 'KQKGFFFANVWIEYSRIKAMNLSEDGVLVMQLEQRRLLIRVRNIDDLEKIYKLLVSTQ' A
#
# COMPACT_ATOMS: atom_id res chain seq x y z
N LYS A 1 -10.50 -14.19 -4.90
CA LYS A 1 -9.38 -13.42 -4.26
C LYS A 1 -9.65 -11.93 -4.48
N GLN A 2 -9.65 -11.10 -3.44
CA GLN A 2 -9.81 -9.65 -3.60
C GLN A 2 -8.58 -9.10 -4.34
N LYS A 3 -8.80 -8.46 -5.50
CA LYS A 3 -7.74 -7.93 -6.37
C LYS A 3 -7.44 -6.44 -6.10
N GLY A 4 -7.84 -5.94 -4.93
CA GLY A 4 -7.74 -4.54 -4.58
C GLY A 4 -8.28 -4.24 -3.19
N PHE A 5 -8.39 -2.95 -2.89
CA PHE A 5 -8.88 -2.43 -1.62
C PHE A 5 -9.70 -1.15 -1.84
N PHE A 6 -10.49 -0.76 -0.83
CA PHE A 6 -11.27 0.48 -0.86
C PHE A 6 -10.60 1.55 0.01
N PHE A 7 -10.42 2.76 -0.52
CA PHE A 7 -9.84 3.89 0.20
C PHE A 7 -10.39 5.22 -0.33
N ALA A 8 -10.71 6.15 0.57
CA ALA A 8 -11.25 7.47 0.24
C ALA A 8 -12.41 7.42 -0.78
N ASN A 9 -13.38 6.54 -0.54
CA ASN A 9 -14.56 6.31 -1.39
C ASN A 9 -14.28 5.77 -2.80
N VAL A 10 -13.10 5.20 -3.04
CA VAL A 10 -12.72 4.63 -4.34
C VAL A 10 -12.17 3.21 -4.18
N TRP A 11 -12.55 2.31 -5.09
CA TRP A 11 -11.93 1.00 -5.22
C TRP A 11 -10.63 1.10 -6.02
N ILE A 12 -9.56 0.52 -5.47
CA ILE A 12 -8.20 0.59 -6.02
C ILE A 12 -7.73 -0.83 -6.25
N GLU A 13 -7.55 -1.20 -7.52
CA GLU A 13 -6.97 -2.49 -7.89
C GLU A 13 -5.47 -2.50 -7.64
N TYR A 14 -4.93 -3.64 -7.20
CA TYR A 14 -3.49 -3.79 -6.96
C TYR A 14 -2.66 -3.64 -8.24
N SER A 15 -3.22 -3.98 -9.40
CA SER A 15 -2.62 -3.82 -10.73
C SER A 15 -2.26 -2.36 -11.07
N ARG A 16 -2.92 -1.40 -10.42
CA ARG A 16 -2.74 0.04 -10.65
C ARG A 16 -1.57 0.63 -9.87
N ILE A 17 -1.05 -0.12 -8.90
CA ILE A 17 0.05 0.31 -8.06
C ILE A 17 1.35 0.07 -8.82
N LYS A 18 2.00 1.16 -9.22
CA LYS A 18 3.29 1.12 -9.94
C LYS A 18 4.48 0.93 -9.02
N ALA A 19 4.39 1.43 -7.80
CA ALA A 19 5.44 1.31 -6.79
C ALA A 19 4.84 1.42 -5.38
N MET A 20 5.49 0.77 -4.42
CA MET A 20 5.17 0.90 -3.01
C MET A 20 6.47 1.11 -2.24
N ASN A 21 6.53 2.17 -1.45
CA ASN A 21 7.68 2.51 -0.63
C ASN A 21 7.22 2.72 0.80
N LEU A 22 8.06 2.34 1.74
CA LEU A 22 7.82 2.57 3.15
C LEU A 22 8.92 3.48 3.68
N SER A 23 8.51 4.58 4.31
CA SER A 23 9.44 5.49 4.96
C SER A 23 9.78 5.05 6.39
N GLU A 24 10.93 5.51 6.88
CA GLU A 24 11.39 5.24 8.25
C GLU A 24 10.44 5.80 9.32
N ASP A 25 9.69 6.87 9.02
CA ASP A 25 8.68 7.45 9.91
C ASP A 25 7.31 6.73 9.86
N GLY A 26 7.26 5.56 9.20
CA GLY A 26 6.11 4.67 9.19
C GLY A 26 5.01 5.10 8.20
N VAL A 27 5.35 5.75 7.09
CA VAL A 27 4.39 6.10 6.03
C VAL A 27 4.57 5.17 4.83
N LEU A 28 3.52 4.41 4.52
CA LEU A 28 3.43 3.66 3.27
C LEU A 28 2.97 4.58 2.15
N VAL A 29 3.83 4.74 1.15
CA VAL A 29 3.59 5.50 -0.07
C VAL A 29 3.28 4.51 -1.20
N MET A 30 2.06 4.55 -1.73
CA MET A 30 1.69 3.79 -2.92
C MET A 30 1.54 4.74 -4.11
N GLN A 31 2.30 4.50 -5.17
CA GLN A 31 2.24 5.27 -6.40
C GLN A 31 1.25 4.63 -7.36
N LEU A 32 0.14 5.33 -7.62
CA LEU A 32 -0.81 5.00 -8.67
C LEU A 32 -0.44 5.76 -9.96
N GLU A 33 -1.22 5.58 -11.01
CA GLU A 33 -0.94 6.20 -12.31
C GLU A 33 -1.02 7.73 -12.27
N GLN A 34 -1.94 8.29 -11.47
CA GLN A 34 -2.25 9.72 -11.45
C GLN A 34 -2.04 10.39 -10.09
N ARG A 35 -1.80 9.62 -9.02
CA ARG A 35 -1.62 10.17 -7.66
C ARG A 35 -0.84 9.22 -6.76
N ARG A 36 -0.38 9.75 -5.63
CA ARG A 36 0.20 8.96 -4.54
C ARG A 36 -0.82 8.81 -3.41
N LEU A 37 -0.87 7.64 -2.81
CA LEU A 37 -1.57 7.41 -1.55
C LEU A 37 -0.54 7.40 -0.44
N LEU A 38 -0.80 8.16 0.62
CA LEU A 38 0.01 8.21 1.83
C LEU A 38 -0.79 7.59 2.96
N ILE A 39 -0.34 6.45 3.47
CA ILE A 39 -0.99 5.74 4.57
C ILE A 39 -0.02 5.70 5.73
N ARG A 40 -0.37 6.36 6.84
CA ARG A 40 0.40 6.27 8.08
C ARG A 40 0.12 4.92 8.75
N VAL A 41 1.15 4.13 8.93
CA VAL A 41 1.10 2.85 9.64
C VAL A 41 0.96 3.16 11.13
N ARG A 42 -0.19 2.80 11.72
CA ARG A 42 -0.47 3.07 13.14
C ARG A 42 0.28 2.12 14.07
N ASN A 43 0.51 0.89 13.64
CA ASN A 43 1.21 -0.12 14.42
C ASN A 43 2.40 -0.64 13.61
N ILE A 44 3.62 -0.40 14.11
CA ILE A 44 4.85 -0.85 13.47
C ILE A 44 4.90 -2.38 13.34
N ASP A 45 4.20 -3.14 14.19
CA ASP A 45 4.10 -4.60 14.04
C ASP A 45 3.32 -5.02 12.77
N ASP A 46 2.47 -4.15 12.23
CA ASP A 46 1.77 -4.39 10.96
C ASP A 46 2.62 -4.01 9.75
N LEU A 47 3.73 -3.30 9.94
CA LEU A 47 4.73 -2.97 8.91
C LEU A 47 5.31 -4.23 8.27
N GLU A 48 5.68 -5.20 9.11
CA GLU A 48 6.26 -6.48 8.67
C GLU A 48 5.23 -7.31 7.88
N LYS A 49 3.96 -7.27 8.30
CA LYS A 49 2.86 -7.92 7.58
C LYS A 49 2.62 -7.27 6.22
N ILE A 50 2.60 -5.93 6.18
CA ILE A 50 2.50 -5.18 4.93
C ILE A 50 3.67 -5.57 4.03
N TYR A 51 4.92 -5.51 4.51
CA TYR A 51 6.10 -5.89 3.74
C TYR A 51 6.03 -7.31 3.18
N LYS A 52 5.65 -8.31 4.00
CA LYS A 52 5.44 -9.68 3.54
C LYS A 52 4.38 -9.76 2.44
N LEU A 53 3.30 -9.00 2.56
CA LEU A 53 2.24 -8.89 1.55
C LEU A 53 2.76 -8.26 0.25
N LEU A 54 3.62 -7.23 0.36
CA LEU A 54 4.23 -6.55 -0.78
C LEU A 54 5.18 -7.48 -1.56
N VAL A 55 6.01 -8.25 -0.84
CA VAL A 55 6.97 -9.19 -1.44
C VAL A 55 6.28 -10.43 -2.00
N SER A 56 5.22 -10.93 -1.33
CA SER A 56 4.50 -12.15 -1.77
C SER A 56 3.62 -11.96 -3.01
N THR A 57 3.40 -10.72 -3.46
CA THR A 57 2.52 -10.40 -4.58
C THR A 57 3.29 -10.21 -5.91
N GLN A 58 4.60 -10.45 -5.93
CA GLN A 58 5.39 -10.56 -7.16
C GLN A 58 5.28 -11.96 -7.79
#